data_AF-Q3SEP8-F1
#
_entry.id   AF-Q3SEP8-F1
#
_cell.length_a   1.000
_cell.length_b   1.000
_cell.length_c   1.000
_cell.angle_alpha   90.00
_cell.angle_beta   90.00
_cell.angle_gamma   90.00
#
_symmetry.space_group_name_H-M   'P 1'
#
loop_
_entity.id
_entity.type
_entity.pdbx_description
1 polymer ?
#
loop_
_entity_poly.entity_id
_entity_poly.type
_entity_poly.pdbx_seq_one_letter_code
_entity_poly.pdbx_strand_id
1 'polypeptide(L)'
;MIINGVYINSQLNLQMKQNARNRFCDLVHAIKQRNPERCLIMILDSTSAKILSSMMKLKDLIDMGVSTIEKLELQRKPYPKHDAFYFITPSDDSVNRLINDFKEQQMYRKINVIFSYNLPQRLLEQICKSNLANRIIQIKEFNHHLYFLEENAFHFQIPQIHFDDLVQVVQLFLSSLPSMRPFQCVKLSTINTNQFAQLFTNYLPRLLENWERTNQIVKDDGGGELHFLILDRTFDLLTPLLHDFHYESLVVDLLPQTFSPFECEDSVYQKYRYKHIAYALEGIPQEFQKMVNTNPSALIHKGDFKELDTQKMQEIMNSMPNYNSQLKDFTFHMNQIDQIWKQFETKGLKDLGELEQALATGTTKQGNQTKSDQLYQEVLFMLQSKIIQDTDKIRLVLIILLTVQMPEYERKQILEKITDLKPFYGLQKLGFDFDKMKSNRITKNINKESRLLAKQKLSQMTLELQRHTPEIEKLLNDLLNENKFNTVTLYGQNSSQKYANAQQSLRSKKEEQVEQISVCIFILGGISHSEVCAIRNYYSNKLKQVFIGSTQILSPSQYLDQLRSLSQL
;
A
#
# COMPACT_ATOMS: atom_id res chain seq x y z
N MET A 1 -18.93 -23.18 -1.89
CA MET A 1 -19.72 -22.53 -0.81
C MET A 1 -18.79 -21.63 0.00
N ILE A 2 -18.94 -20.31 -0.16
CA ILE A 2 -18.17 -19.32 0.60
C ILE A 2 -18.62 -19.32 2.06
N ILE A 3 -17.70 -19.01 2.97
CA ILE A 3 -18.04 -18.68 4.35
C ILE A 3 -18.65 -17.29 4.36
N ASN A 4 -19.97 -17.24 4.21
CA ASN A 4 -20.73 -16.09 4.68
C ASN A 4 -20.66 -16.16 6.19
N GLY A 5 -19.76 -15.37 6.80
CA GLY A 5 -19.82 -15.13 8.24
C GLY A 5 -21.23 -14.69 8.57
N VAL A 6 -21.77 -15.18 9.69
CA VAL A 6 -23.06 -14.70 10.19
C VAL A 6 -22.84 -13.25 10.57
N TYR A 7 -23.28 -12.32 9.72
CA TYR A 7 -23.30 -10.90 10.06
C TYR A 7 -24.35 -10.74 11.14
N ILE A 8 -23.89 -10.68 12.40
CA ILE A 8 -24.74 -10.21 13.48
C ILE A 8 -24.92 -8.71 13.19
N ASN A 9 -26.17 -8.30 12.96
CA ASN A 9 -26.65 -6.93 12.70
C ASN A 9 -26.21 -5.86 13.75
N SER A 10 -25.33 -6.20 14.69
CA SER A 10 -24.96 -5.34 15.83
C SER A 10 -23.68 -4.53 15.65
N GLN A 11 -22.97 -4.59 14.52
CA GLN A 11 -21.70 -3.85 14.35
C GLN A 11 -21.59 -3.11 13.00
N LEU A 12 -22.47 -2.13 12.79
CA LEU A 12 -22.51 -1.23 11.61
C LEU A 12 -21.27 -0.33 11.37
N ASN A 13 -20.18 -0.48 12.13
CA ASN A 13 -19.01 0.40 12.09
C ASN A 13 -17.67 -0.34 12.27
N LEU A 14 -17.54 -1.57 11.76
CA LEU A 14 -16.26 -2.27 11.78
C LEU A 14 -15.32 -1.73 10.71
N GLN A 15 -14.08 -1.46 11.12
CA GLN A 15 -12.97 -1.21 10.19
C GLN A 15 -12.70 -2.45 9.34
N MET A 16 -12.22 -2.25 8.11
CA MET A 16 -12.04 -3.29 7.10
C MET A 16 -11.14 -4.43 7.58
N LYS A 17 -10.02 -4.08 8.23
CA LYS A 17 -9.07 -5.03 8.82
C LYS A 17 -9.70 -5.84 9.95
N GLN A 18 -10.43 -5.18 10.85
CA GLN A 18 -11.15 -5.87 11.92
C GLN A 18 -12.23 -6.82 11.37
N ASN A 19 -12.97 -6.41 10.33
CA ASN A 19 -13.96 -7.26 9.67
C ASN A 19 -13.28 -8.48 9.02
N ALA A 20 -12.18 -8.29 8.30
CA ALA A 20 -11.38 -9.40 7.77
C ALA A 20 -10.93 -10.38 8.85
N ARG A 21 -10.40 -9.85 9.97
CA ARG A 21 -10.00 -10.66 11.13
C ARG A 21 -11.18 -11.44 11.69
N ASN A 22 -12.34 -10.81 11.91
CA ASN A 22 -13.53 -11.47 12.44
C ASN A 22 -14.00 -12.61 11.51
N ARG A 23 -14.07 -12.36 10.20
CA ARG A 23 -14.41 -13.39 9.20
C ARG A 23 -13.46 -14.58 9.24
N PHE A 24 -12.17 -14.33 9.41
CA PHE A 24 -11.18 -15.40 9.55
C PHE A 24 -11.33 -16.14 10.88
N CYS A 25 -11.63 -15.42 11.96
CA CYS A 25 -11.93 -16.02 13.25
C CYS A 25 -13.12 -16.97 13.15
N ASP A 26 -14.24 -16.53 12.58
CA ASP A 26 -15.45 -17.34 12.42
C ASP A 26 -15.17 -18.61 11.61
N LEU A 27 -14.31 -18.49 10.60
CA LEU A 27 -13.86 -19.63 9.81
C LEU A 27 -13.13 -20.68 10.66
N VAL A 28 -12.14 -20.26 11.43
CA VAL A 28 -11.37 -21.20 12.28
C VAL A 28 -12.27 -21.82 13.33
N HIS A 29 -13.16 -21.04 13.96
CA HIS A 29 -14.14 -21.56 14.93
C HIS A 29 -15.07 -22.59 14.29
N ALA A 30 -15.58 -22.34 13.07
CA ALA A 30 -16.44 -23.29 12.37
C ALA A 30 -15.72 -24.60 12.02
N ILE A 31 -14.42 -24.55 11.71
CA ILE A 31 -13.60 -25.76 11.49
C ILE A 31 -13.38 -26.51 12.81
N LYS A 32 -13.09 -25.77 13.90
CA LYS A 32 -12.82 -26.36 15.22
C LYS A 32 -14.06 -26.99 15.84
N GLN A 33 -15.23 -26.36 15.72
CA GLN A 33 -16.50 -26.89 16.25
C GLN A 33 -16.87 -28.26 15.66
N ARG A 34 -16.45 -28.56 14.42
CA ARG A 34 -16.65 -29.88 13.81
C ARG A 34 -15.81 -30.99 14.44
N ASN A 35 -14.67 -30.64 15.05
CA ASN A 35 -13.77 -31.58 15.72
C ASN A 35 -13.13 -30.96 16.99
N PRO A 36 -13.91 -30.75 18.08
CA PRO A 36 -13.43 -30.01 19.25
C PRO A 36 -12.22 -30.66 19.93
N GLU A 37 -12.22 -32.00 20.00
CA GLU A 37 -11.21 -32.78 20.73
C GLU A 37 -9.87 -32.96 19.97
N ARG A 38 -9.79 -32.54 18.69
CA ARG A 38 -8.60 -32.80 17.86
C ARG A 38 -7.74 -31.57 17.71
N CYS A 39 -6.42 -31.76 17.77
CA CYS A 39 -5.45 -30.72 17.41
C CYS A 39 -5.67 -30.29 15.96
N LEU A 40 -5.74 -28.98 15.74
CA LEU A 40 -5.89 -28.39 14.41
C LEU A 40 -4.50 -27.95 13.94
N ILE A 41 -3.95 -28.64 12.94
CA ILE A 41 -2.70 -28.26 12.30
C ILE A 41 -3.04 -27.36 11.11
N MET A 42 -2.45 -26.17 11.07
CA MET A 42 -2.68 -25.19 10.03
C MET A 42 -1.49 -25.14 9.08
N ILE A 43 -1.75 -25.22 7.77
CA ILE A 43 -0.73 -25.19 6.73
C ILE A 43 -0.94 -23.92 5.91
N LEU A 44 0.15 -23.15 5.76
CA LEU A 44 0.19 -21.88 5.04
C LEU A 44 1.25 -21.94 3.95
N ASP A 45 0.94 -21.42 2.76
CA ASP A 45 2.01 -20.99 1.86
C ASP A 45 2.55 -19.61 2.27
N SER A 46 3.70 -19.23 1.72
CA SER A 46 4.37 -17.97 2.01
C SER A 46 3.48 -16.75 1.79
N THR A 47 2.71 -16.72 0.72
CA THR A 47 1.81 -15.60 0.38
C THR A 47 0.66 -15.50 1.37
N SER A 48 -0.04 -16.59 1.65
CA SER A 48 -1.12 -16.64 2.65
C SER A 48 -0.61 -16.32 4.05
N ALA A 49 0.61 -16.74 4.41
CA ALA A 49 1.21 -16.36 5.69
C ALA A 49 1.37 -14.83 5.82
N LYS A 50 1.83 -14.16 4.76
CA LYS A 50 1.96 -12.69 4.74
C LYS A 50 0.60 -11.98 4.75
N ILE A 51 -0.41 -12.54 4.08
CA ILE A 51 -1.79 -12.01 4.12
C ILE A 51 -2.33 -12.07 5.55
N LEU A 52 -2.15 -13.21 6.23
CA LEU A 52 -2.61 -13.37 7.62
C LEU A 52 -1.86 -12.47 8.60
N SER A 53 -0.53 -12.36 8.48
CA SER A 53 0.26 -11.48 9.36
C SER A 53 -0.16 -10.01 9.22
N SER A 54 -0.64 -9.60 8.04
CA SER A 54 -1.15 -8.23 7.84
C SER A 54 -2.41 -7.91 8.67
N MET A 55 -3.21 -8.92 9.04
CA MET A 55 -4.48 -8.73 9.76
C MET A 55 -4.46 -9.20 11.22
N MET A 56 -3.62 -10.18 11.59
CA MET A 56 -3.59 -10.75 12.94
C MET A 56 -2.22 -11.32 13.32
N LYS A 57 -1.95 -11.42 14.63
CA LYS A 57 -0.69 -11.96 15.15
C LYS A 57 -0.77 -13.48 15.26
N LEU A 58 0.39 -14.15 15.22
CA LEU A 58 0.47 -15.61 15.43
C LEU A 58 -0.13 -16.06 16.77
N LYS A 59 0.02 -15.25 17.83
CA LYS A 59 -0.58 -15.54 19.14
C LYS A 59 -2.10 -15.67 19.06
N ASP A 60 -2.74 -14.81 18.27
CA ASP A 60 -4.20 -14.83 18.11
C ASP A 60 -4.68 -16.18 17.53
N LEU A 61 -3.90 -16.79 16.64
CA LEU A 61 -4.23 -18.10 16.05
C LEU A 61 -4.13 -19.24 17.08
N ILE A 62 -3.13 -19.18 17.96
CA ILE A 62 -2.94 -20.17 19.03
C ILE A 62 -4.10 -20.08 20.02
N ASP A 63 -4.47 -18.86 20.42
CA ASP A 63 -5.59 -18.59 21.32
C ASP A 63 -6.93 -19.09 20.72
N MET A 64 -7.04 -19.15 19.39
CA MET A 64 -8.18 -19.72 18.65
C MET A 64 -8.17 -21.26 18.52
N GLY A 65 -7.19 -21.94 19.12
CA GLY A 65 -7.13 -23.40 19.16
C GLY A 65 -6.41 -24.05 17.96
N VAL A 66 -5.65 -23.27 17.18
CA VAL A 66 -4.65 -23.78 16.23
C VAL A 66 -3.43 -24.27 17.01
N SER A 67 -3.13 -25.56 16.91
CA SER A 67 -2.06 -26.18 17.72
C SER A 67 -0.67 -25.97 17.12
N THR A 68 -0.57 -25.99 15.79
CA THR A 68 0.69 -25.85 15.08
C THR A 68 0.43 -25.20 13.74
N ILE A 69 1.31 -24.27 13.35
CA ILE A 69 1.30 -23.61 12.04
C ILE A 69 2.56 -24.07 11.31
N GLU A 70 2.39 -24.66 10.13
CA GLU A 70 3.48 -25.15 9.29
C GLU A 70 3.45 -24.49 7.92
N LYS A 71 4.65 -24.32 7.33
CA LYS A 71 4.81 -23.73 6.00
C LYS A 71 4.77 -24.82 4.92
N LEU A 72 3.95 -24.63 3.89
CA LEU A 72 3.70 -25.59 2.81
C LEU A 72 4.97 -25.94 2.04
N GLU A 73 5.86 -24.95 1.86
CA GLU A 73 7.10 -25.07 1.11
C GLU A 73 8.18 -25.86 1.85
N LEU A 74 8.06 -26.04 3.17
CA LEU A 74 9.02 -26.76 3.99
C LEU A 74 8.68 -28.25 4.09
N GLN A 75 9.71 -29.07 4.30
CA GLN A 75 9.54 -30.48 4.65
C GLN A 75 8.95 -30.58 6.05
N ARG A 76 7.75 -31.15 6.15
CA ARG A 76 6.96 -31.27 7.38
C ARG A 76 6.98 -32.71 7.89
N LYS A 77 6.70 -32.89 9.18
CA LYS A 77 6.55 -34.23 9.75
C LYS A 77 5.13 -34.76 9.48
N PRO A 78 4.97 -36.06 9.15
CA PRO A 78 3.67 -36.65 8.90
C PRO A 78 2.87 -36.82 10.20
N TYR A 79 1.63 -36.34 10.21
CA TYR A 79 0.65 -36.49 11.31
C TYR A 79 -0.62 -37.21 10.83
N PRO A 80 -0.55 -38.50 10.43
CA PRO A 80 -1.65 -39.20 9.75
C PRO A 80 -2.91 -39.42 10.61
N LYS A 81 -2.83 -39.17 11.93
CA LYS A 81 -3.97 -39.24 12.88
C LYS A 81 -4.66 -37.89 13.10
N HIS A 82 -4.06 -36.79 12.68
CA HIS A 82 -4.55 -35.43 12.87
C HIS A 82 -5.19 -34.88 11.59
N ASP A 83 -6.17 -34.00 11.76
CA ASP A 83 -6.77 -33.28 10.64
C ASP A 83 -6.00 -31.98 10.39
N ALA A 84 -5.95 -31.58 9.13
CA ALA A 84 -5.23 -30.38 8.71
C ALA A 84 -6.16 -29.34 8.08
N PHE A 85 -5.79 -28.08 8.25
CA PHE A 85 -6.42 -26.92 7.67
C PHE A 85 -5.41 -26.18 6.79
N TYR A 86 -5.59 -26.27 5.48
CA TYR A 86 -4.78 -25.56 4.50
C TYR A 86 -5.44 -24.21 4.20
N PHE A 87 -4.70 -23.13 4.44
CA PHE A 87 -5.06 -21.79 3.97
C PHE A 87 -3.97 -21.33 2.98
N ILE A 88 -4.25 -21.51 1.69
CA ILE A 88 -3.25 -21.41 0.61
C ILE A 88 -3.74 -20.52 -0.52
N THR A 89 -2.83 -19.98 -1.31
CA THR A 89 -3.16 -19.28 -2.56
C THR A 89 -3.54 -20.28 -3.66
N PRO A 90 -4.46 -19.90 -4.55
CA PRO A 90 -4.83 -20.72 -5.71
C PRO A 90 -3.77 -20.60 -6.82
N SER A 91 -2.55 -21.09 -6.54
CA SER A 91 -1.43 -21.13 -7.48
C SER A 91 -1.07 -22.57 -7.85
N ASP A 92 -0.42 -22.76 -9.02
CA ASP A 92 0.08 -24.07 -9.42
C ASP A 92 1.06 -24.66 -8.39
N ASP A 93 1.99 -23.87 -7.85
CA ASP A 93 2.96 -24.34 -6.85
C ASP A 93 2.24 -24.82 -5.58
N SER A 94 1.32 -24.03 -5.04
CA SER A 94 0.57 -24.39 -3.82
C SER A 94 -0.30 -25.63 -4.03
N VAL A 95 -0.99 -25.74 -5.16
CA VAL A 95 -1.83 -26.90 -5.49
C VAL A 95 -0.99 -28.16 -5.72
N ASN A 96 0.15 -28.04 -6.42
CA ASN A 96 1.07 -29.16 -6.64
C ASN A 96 1.64 -29.69 -5.32
N ARG A 97 2.07 -28.80 -4.42
CA ARG A 97 2.55 -29.18 -3.08
C ARG A 97 1.46 -29.85 -2.24
N LEU A 98 0.25 -29.30 -2.27
CA LEU A 98 -0.91 -29.91 -1.62
C LEU A 98 -1.17 -31.34 -2.13
N ILE A 99 -1.08 -31.59 -3.43
CA ILE A 99 -1.26 -32.94 -4.00
C ILE A 99 -0.09 -33.85 -3.58
N ASN A 100 1.14 -33.34 -3.57
CA ASN A 100 2.33 -34.11 -3.20
C ASN A 100 2.30 -34.59 -1.74
N ASP A 101 1.68 -33.84 -0.82
CA ASP A 101 1.45 -34.23 0.59
C ASP A 101 0.65 -35.55 0.75
N PHE A 102 0.04 -36.06 -0.33
CA PHE A 102 -0.78 -37.27 -0.31
C PHE A 102 -0.45 -38.26 -1.42
N LYS A 103 0.64 -38.03 -2.16
CA LYS A 103 1.02 -38.87 -3.31
C LYS A 103 1.74 -40.14 -2.86
N GLU A 104 2.81 -40.01 -2.07
CA GLU A 104 3.65 -41.13 -1.63
C GLU A 104 3.43 -41.48 -0.16
N GLN A 105 3.22 -40.46 0.68
CA GLN A 105 2.97 -40.61 2.11
C GLN A 105 1.72 -39.86 2.51
N GLN A 106 0.93 -40.40 3.43
CA GLN A 106 -0.23 -39.70 3.98
C GLN A 106 0.21 -38.74 5.07
N MET A 107 0.30 -37.44 4.75
CA MET A 107 0.70 -36.41 5.73
C MET A 107 -0.35 -36.20 6.82
N TYR A 108 -1.64 -36.19 6.49
CA TYR A 108 -2.73 -35.92 7.43
C TYR A 108 -3.91 -36.87 7.22
N ARG A 109 -4.85 -36.97 8.18
CA ARG A 109 -5.99 -37.90 8.11
C ARG A 109 -7.04 -37.47 7.08
N LYS A 110 -7.52 -36.25 7.26
CA LYS A 110 -8.52 -35.54 6.46
C LYS A 110 -8.16 -34.06 6.45
N ILE A 111 -8.57 -33.34 5.41
CA ILE A 111 -8.15 -31.94 5.21
C ILE A 111 -9.31 -31.00 4.90
N ASN A 112 -9.19 -29.78 5.40
CA ASN A 112 -9.99 -28.63 4.97
C ASN A 112 -9.09 -27.77 4.09
N VAL A 113 -9.49 -27.52 2.84
CA VAL A 113 -8.71 -26.70 1.91
C VAL A 113 -9.44 -25.39 1.70
N ILE A 114 -8.78 -24.28 2.02
CA ILE A 114 -9.32 -22.94 1.90
C ILE A 114 -8.38 -22.10 1.07
N PHE A 115 -8.87 -21.66 -0.07
CA PHE A 115 -8.14 -20.77 -0.95
C PHE A 115 -8.31 -19.33 -0.50
N SER A 116 -7.23 -18.54 -0.54
CA SER A 116 -7.26 -17.13 -0.14
C SER A 116 -8.22 -16.31 -1.00
N TYR A 117 -8.29 -16.56 -2.31
CA TYR A 117 -9.27 -15.95 -3.23
C TYR A 117 -9.81 -16.99 -4.24
N ASN A 118 -10.50 -16.53 -5.29
CA ASN A 118 -11.14 -17.37 -6.31
C ASN A 118 -10.23 -18.49 -6.84
N LEU A 119 -10.73 -19.72 -6.85
CA LEU A 119 -10.04 -20.90 -7.34
C LEU A 119 -10.33 -21.09 -8.85
N PRO A 120 -9.34 -20.98 -9.74
CA PRO A 120 -9.52 -21.25 -11.16
C PRO A 120 -10.01 -22.68 -11.41
N GLN A 121 -10.96 -22.84 -12.35
CA GLN A 121 -11.53 -24.14 -12.71
C GLN A 121 -10.46 -25.19 -13.06
N ARG A 122 -9.41 -24.78 -13.78
CA ARG A 122 -8.27 -25.67 -14.13
C ARG A 122 -7.62 -26.31 -12.90
N LEU A 123 -7.40 -25.52 -11.84
CA LEU A 123 -6.78 -26.01 -10.60
C LEU A 123 -7.74 -26.90 -9.80
N LEU A 124 -9.04 -26.58 -9.80
CA LEU A 124 -10.06 -27.45 -9.21
C LEU A 124 -10.10 -28.82 -9.91
N GLU A 125 -10.10 -28.85 -11.25
CA GLU A 125 -10.06 -30.08 -12.03
C GLU A 125 -8.82 -30.92 -11.75
N GLN A 126 -7.67 -30.26 -11.57
CA GLN A 126 -6.42 -30.92 -11.18
C GLN A 126 -6.53 -31.60 -9.80
N ILE A 127 -7.13 -30.92 -8.82
CA ILE A 127 -7.39 -31.51 -7.49
C ILE A 127 -8.34 -32.71 -7.61
N CYS A 128 -9.42 -32.59 -8.37
CA CYS A 128 -10.40 -33.66 -8.57
C CYS A 128 -9.82 -34.90 -9.25
N LYS A 129 -8.86 -34.73 -10.17
CA LYS A 129 -8.16 -35.84 -10.85
C LYS A 129 -7.15 -36.57 -9.96
N SER A 130 -6.80 -36.00 -8.80
CA SER A 130 -5.84 -36.59 -7.87
C SER A 130 -6.51 -37.48 -6.82
N ASN A 131 -5.75 -38.37 -6.19
CA ASN A 131 -6.23 -39.21 -5.08
C ASN A 131 -6.58 -38.41 -3.81
N LEU A 132 -6.29 -37.11 -3.80
CA LEU A 132 -6.57 -36.18 -2.70
C LEU A 132 -8.07 -36.02 -2.42
N ALA A 133 -8.93 -36.13 -3.44
CA ALA A 133 -10.36 -35.86 -3.33
C ALA A 133 -11.04 -36.65 -2.20
N ASN A 134 -10.64 -37.92 -2.00
CA ASN A 134 -11.17 -38.79 -0.94
C ASN A 134 -10.79 -38.35 0.48
N ARG A 135 -9.84 -37.41 0.63
CA ARG A 135 -9.34 -36.90 1.91
C ARG A 135 -9.88 -35.52 2.24
N ILE A 136 -10.41 -34.80 1.26
CA ILE A 136 -10.95 -33.46 1.43
C ILE A 136 -12.32 -33.52 2.13
N ILE A 137 -12.45 -32.79 3.23
CA ILE A 137 -13.73 -32.55 3.92
C ILE A 137 -14.50 -31.44 3.21
N GLN A 138 -13.79 -30.36 2.87
CA GLN A 138 -14.36 -29.20 2.19
C GLN A 138 -13.29 -28.45 1.40
N ILE A 139 -13.71 -27.86 0.28
CA ILE A 139 -12.98 -26.81 -0.44
C ILE A 139 -13.80 -25.53 -0.33
N LYS A 140 -13.16 -24.44 0.11
CA LYS A 140 -13.80 -23.13 0.20
C LYS A 140 -12.89 -22.03 -0.31
N GLU A 141 -13.51 -20.93 -0.74
CA GLU A 141 -12.83 -19.69 -1.09
C GLU A 141 -13.09 -18.70 0.05
N PHE A 142 -12.03 -18.13 0.61
CA PHE A 142 -12.15 -17.14 1.68
C PHE A 142 -12.41 -15.74 1.13
N ASN A 143 -12.00 -15.45 -0.11
CA ASN A 143 -12.12 -14.13 -0.75
C ASN A 143 -11.51 -13.04 0.14
N HIS A 144 -10.20 -13.16 0.31
CA HIS A 144 -9.34 -12.22 1.01
C HIS A 144 -7.89 -12.41 0.53
N HIS A 145 -7.48 -11.58 -0.41
CA HIS A 145 -6.09 -11.48 -0.84
C HIS A 145 -5.63 -10.03 -0.64
N LEU A 146 -5.58 -9.59 0.61
CA LEU A 146 -5.32 -8.19 0.96
C LEU A 146 -4.14 -8.09 1.92
N TYR A 147 -3.34 -7.05 1.73
CA TYR A 147 -2.31 -6.63 2.67
C TYR A 147 -2.73 -5.31 3.28
N PHE A 148 -2.97 -5.27 4.58
CA PHE A 148 -3.39 -4.05 5.27
C PHE A 148 -2.21 -3.12 5.57
N LEU A 149 -2.39 -1.84 5.24
CA LEU A 149 -1.51 -0.74 5.61
C LEU A 149 -1.98 -0.03 6.87
N GLU A 150 -3.29 0.19 6.91
CA GLU A 150 -4.03 0.75 8.02
C GLU A 150 -5.34 -0.02 8.14
N GLU A 151 -6.16 0.35 9.11
CA GLU A 151 -7.44 -0.31 9.40
C GLU A 151 -8.41 -0.34 8.21
N ASN A 152 -8.35 0.66 7.33
CA ASN A 152 -9.16 0.78 6.11
C ASN A 152 -8.32 0.99 4.84
N ALA A 153 -6.99 0.80 4.91
CA ALA A 153 -6.11 0.91 3.74
C ALA A 153 -5.45 -0.42 3.42
N PHE A 154 -5.35 -0.76 2.13
CA PHE A 154 -4.83 -2.04 1.68
C PHE A 154 -4.11 -1.98 0.33
N HIS A 155 -3.38 -3.04 0.00
CA HIS A 155 -2.85 -3.28 -1.33
C HIS A 155 -2.87 -4.76 -1.71
N PHE A 156 -2.63 -5.06 -3.00
CA PHE A 156 -2.63 -6.42 -3.55
C PHE A 156 -1.24 -7.03 -3.77
N GLN A 157 -0.16 -6.26 -3.65
CA GLN A 157 1.21 -6.69 -4.01
C GLN A 157 1.34 -7.17 -5.46
N ILE A 158 0.66 -6.51 -6.40
CA ILE A 158 0.78 -6.80 -7.83
C ILE A 158 1.88 -5.91 -8.42
N PRO A 159 3.07 -6.45 -8.74
CA PRO A 159 4.26 -5.66 -9.07
C PRO A 159 4.18 -4.96 -10.44
N GLN A 160 3.37 -5.45 -11.37
CA GLN A 160 3.25 -4.89 -12.71
C GLN A 160 1.79 -5.00 -13.15
N ILE A 161 1.20 -3.90 -13.63
CA ILE A 161 -0.06 -3.96 -14.35
C ILE A 161 0.30 -4.00 -15.82
N HIS A 162 0.42 -5.20 -16.37
CA HIS A 162 0.31 -5.39 -17.82
C HIS A 162 -1.17 -5.54 -18.16
N PHE A 163 -1.57 -5.08 -19.35
CA PHE A 163 -2.96 -5.14 -19.80
C PHE A 163 -3.56 -6.55 -19.75
N ASP A 164 -2.71 -7.58 -19.89
CA ASP A 164 -3.11 -8.99 -19.91
C ASP A 164 -3.63 -9.50 -18.55
N ASP A 165 -3.28 -8.83 -17.44
CA ASP A 165 -3.63 -9.26 -16.08
C ASP A 165 -4.86 -8.54 -15.50
N LEU A 166 -5.58 -7.73 -16.31
CA LEU A 166 -6.73 -6.95 -15.82
C LEU A 166 -7.81 -7.83 -15.18
N VAL A 167 -7.99 -9.07 -15.67
CA VAL A 167 -8.89 -10.06 -15.08
C VAL A 167 -8.44 -10.43 -13.66
N GLN A 168 -7.14 -10.67 -13.45
CA GLN A 168 -6.60 -10.99 -12.14
C GLN A 168 -6.76 -9.81 -11.17
N VAL A 169 -6.47 -8.58 -11.62
CA VAL A 169 -6.66 -7.37 -10.82
C VAL A 169 -8.13 -7.22 -10.41
N VAL A 170 -9.08 -7.46 -11.33
CA VAL A 170 -10.51 -7.43 -11.00
C VAL A 170 -10.88 -8.52 -9.99
N GLN A 171 -10.38 -9.76 -10.14
CA GLN A 171 -10.66 -10.83 -9.18
C GLN A 171 -10.16 -10.49 -7.77
N LEU A 172 -8.95 -9.93 -7.68
CA LEU A 172 -8.37 -9.47 -6.42
C LEU A 172 -9.16 -8.30 -5.84
N PHE A 173 -9.55 -7.34 -6.68
CA PHE A 173 -10.46 -6.26 -6.30
C PHE A 173 -11.77 -6.79 -5.71
N LEU A 174 -12.42 -7.74 -6.38
CA LEU A 174 -13.66 -8.36 -5.88
C LEU A 174 -13.44 -9.12 -4.56
N SER A 175 -12.24 -9.68 -4.34
CA SER A 175 -11.88 -10.31 -3.07
C SER A 175 -11.83 -9.33 -1.88
N SER A 176 -11.77 -8.02 -2.13
CA SER A 176 -11.79 -6.99 -1.09
C SER A 176 -13.19 -6.71 -0.53
N LEU A 177 -14.22 -6.88 -1.35
CA LEU A 177 -15.60 -6.48 -1.04
C LEU A 177 -16.13 -7.12 0.25
N PRO A 178 -15.93 -8.43 0.52
CA PRO A 178 -16.44 -9.03 1.74
C PRO A 178 -15.88 -8.39 3.03
N SER A 179 -14.69 -7.80 2.97
CA SER A 179 -14.09 -7.08 4.10
C SER A 179 -14.62 -5.63 4.25
N MET A 180 -15.29 -5.07 3.23
CA MET A 180 -15.88 -3.73 3.24
C MET A 180 -17.37 -3.70 3.62
N ARG A 181 -17.96 -4.86 3.98
CA ARG A 181 -19.36 -4.94 4.40
C ARG A 181 -19.63 -4.20 5.72
N PRO A 182 -20.86 -3.70 5.95
CA PRO A 182 -22.07 -3.92 5.13
C PRO A 182 -22.25 -2.93 3.97
N PHE A 183 -22.74 -3.39 2.82
CA PHE A 183 -23.19 -2.54 1.71
C PHE A 183 -24.32 -3.20 0.90
N GLN A 184 -25.21 -2.39 0.32
CA GLN A 184 -26.37 -2.88 -0.45
C GLN A 184 -26.11 -2.86 -1.96
N CYS A 185 -25.35 -1.89 -2.45
CA CYS A 185 -25.00 -1.75 -3.85
C CYS A 185 -23.60 -1.14 -4.00
N VAL A 186 -22.99 -1.40 -5.16
CA VAL A 186 -21.69 -0.87 -5.54
C VAL A 186 -21.86 0.09 -6.71
N LYS A 187 -21.37 1.32 -6.56
CA LYS A 187 -21.26 2.31 -7.63
C LYS A 187 -19.81 2.49 -8.02
N LEU A 188 -19.54 2.61 -9.32
CA LEU A 188 -18.20 2.81 -9.85
C LEU A 188 -18.12 4.17 -10.52
N SER A 189 -17.03 4.87 -10.28
CA SER A 189 -16.73 6.17 -10.86
C SER A 189 -15.24 6.25 -11.16
N THR A 190 -14.88 7.08 -12.14
CA THR A 190 -13.51 7.40 -12.46
C THR A 190 -13.42 8.82 -12.99
N ILE A 191 -12.22 9.36 -13.06
CA ILE A 191 -11.96 10.68 -13.63
C ILE A 191 -11.77 10.54 -15.14
N ASN A 192 -12.38 11.42 -15.93
CA ASN A 192 -12.33 11.38 -17.40
C ASN A 192 -10.92 11.40 -18.01
N THR A 193 -9.90 11.80 -17.26
CA THR A 193 -8.49 11.77 -17.72
C THR A 193 -7.83 10.40 -17.61
N ASN A 194 -8.39 9.50 -16.80
CA ASN A 194 -7.74 8.24 -16.39
C ASN A 194 -8.15 7.10 -17.34
N GLN A 195 -7.43 6.94 -18.44
CA GLN A 195 -7.78 5.99 -19.50
C GLN A 195 -7.79 4.53 -19.01
N PHE A 196 -6.81 4.13 -18.20
CA PHE A 196 -6.74 2.77 -17.66
C PHE A 196 -7.86 2.53 -16.65
N ALA A 197 -8.12 3.52 -15.80
CA ALA A 197 -9.22 3.44 -14.85
C ALA A 197 -10.58 3.36 -15.53
N GLN A 198 -10.77 4.02 -16.69
CA GLN A 198 -11.98 3.87 -17.51
C GLN A 198 -12.15 2.46 -18.06
N LEU A 199 -11.09 1.88 -18.64
CA LEU A 199 -11.13 0.50 -19.13
C LEU A 199 -11.50 -0.47 -18.00
N PHE A 200 -10.88 -0.32 -16.83
CA PHE A 200 -11.19 -1.11 -15.64
C PHE A 200 -12.65 -0.93 -15.19
N THR A 201 -13.12 0.32 -15.12
CA THR A 201 -14.49 0.68 -14.71
C THR A 201 -15.55 0.15 -15.69
N ASN A 202 -15.23 0.06 -16.99
CA ASN A 202 -16.13 -0.50 -18.00
C ASN A 202 -16.19 -2.03 -17.95
N TYR A 203 -15.11 -2.69 -17.55
CA TYR A 203 -15.02 -4.15 -17.50
C TYR A 203 -15.57 -4.74 -16.19
N LEU A 204 -15.36 -4.04 -15.07
CA LEU A 204 -15.71 -4.50 -13.72
C LEU A 204 -17.20 -4.85 -13.52
N PRO A 205 -18.21 -4.11 -14.03
CA PRO A 205 -19.62 -4.40 -13.79
C PRO A 205 -20.04 -5.82 -14.17
N ARG A 206 -19.54 -6.34 -15.30
CA ARG A 206 -19.86 -7.69 -15.78
C ARG A 206 -19.36 -8.77 -14.81
N LEU A 207 -18.16 -8.57 -14.26
CA LEU A 207 -17.55 -9.50 -13.32
C LEU A 207 -18.16 -9.37 -11.92
N LEU A 208 -18.52 -8.14 -11.52
CA LEU A 208 -19.22 -7.88 -10.28
C LEU A 208 -20.59 -8.58 -10.25
N GLU A 209 -21.39 -8.47 -11.32
CA GLU A 209 -22.71 -9.13 -11.41
C GLU A 209 -22.57 -10.67 -11.30
N ASN A 210 -21.56 -11.24 -11.96
CA ASN A 210 -21.27 -12.67 -11.86
C ASN A 210 -20.83 -13.07 -10.44
N TRP A 211 -20.01 -12.24 -9.80
CA TRP A 211 -19.53 -12.47 -8.44
C TRP A 211 -20.68 -12.37 -7.42
N GLU A 212 -21.57 -11.38 -7.55
CA GLU A 212 -22.77 -11.23 -6.71
C GLU A 212 -23.70 -12.43 -6.81
N ARG A 213 -23.97 -12.91 -8.04
CA ARG A 213 -24.78 -14.12 -8.29
C ARG A 213 -24.15 -15.36 -7.68
N THR A 214 -22.85 -15.57 -7.91
CA THR A 214 -22.13 -16.77 -7.45
C THR A 214 -22.07 -16.85 -5.93
N ASN A 215 -21.97 -15.70 -5.27
CA ASN A 215 -21.72 -15.64 -3.83
C ASN A 215 -23.00 -15.56 -2.99
N GLN A 216 -24.17 -15.59 -3.63
CA GLN A 216 -25.48 -15.51 -2.97
C GLN A 216 -25.50 -14.40 -1.92
N ILE A 217 -25.03 -13.22 -2.32
CA ILE A 217 -24.91 -12.09 -1.40
C ILE A 217 -26.31 -11.68 -0.99
N VAL A 218 -26.68 -12.04 0.23
CA VAL A 218 -27.80 -11.42 0.91
C VAL A 218 -27.41 -9.95 1.01
N LYS A 219 -28.16 -9.07 0.35
CA LYS A 219 -28.00 -7.63 0.54
C LYS A 219 -28.11 -7.38 2.04
N ASP A 220 -27.09 -6.76 2.62
CA ASP A 220 -27.05 -6.56 4.06
C ASP A 220 -28.20 -5.60 4.42
N ASP A 221 -29.24 -6.11 5.08
CA ASP A 221 -30.38 -5.30 5.52
C ASP A 221 -29.88 -4.27 6.55
N GLY A 222 -29.63 -3.03 6.08
CA GLY A 222 -29.00 -1.95 6.85
C GLY A 222 -27.68 -1.42 6.26
N GLY A 223 -27.14 -2.03 5.20
CA GLY A 223 -26.01 -1.49 4.44
C GLY A 223 -26.45 -0.37 3.49
N GLY A 224 -25.60 0.65 3.31
CA GLY A 224 -25.82 1.71 2.33
C GLY A 224 -25.03 1.52 1.03
N GLU A 225 -24.76 2.60 0.30
CA GLU A 225 -24.07 2.56 -0.98
C GLU A 225 -22.54 2.55 -0.80
N LEU A 226 -21.83 1.65 -1.50
CA LEU A 226 -20.36 1.67 -1.59
C LEU A 226 -19.91 2.25 -2.94
N HIS A 227 -19.31 3.42 -2.90
CA HIS A 227 -18.85 4.16 -4.08
C HIS A 227 -17.35 3.95 -4.28
N PHE A 228 -16.97 3.26 -5.35
CA PHE A 228 -15.58 3.18 -5.77
C PHE A 228 -15.21 4.34 -6.69
N LEU A 229 -14.15 5.05 -6.32
CA LEU A 229 -13.44 5.98 -7.18
C LEU A 229 -12.18 5.28 -7.69
N ILE A 230 -12.24 4.80 -8.93
CA ILE A 230 -11.12 4.15 -9.59
C ILE A 230 -10.21 5.22 -10.21
N LEU A 231 -8.95 5.23 -9.78
CA LEU A 231 -7.90 6.09 -10.30
C LEU A 231 -6.82 5.23 -10.97
N ASP A 232 -6.07 5.81 -11.89
CA ASP A 232 -4.81 5.24 -12.38
C ASP A 232 -3.68 6.25 -12.13
N ARG A 233 -2.41 5.87 -12.32
CA ARG A 233 -1.26 6.75 -12.02
C ARG A 233 -1.29 8.11 -12.71
N THR A 234 -2.09 8.33 -13.75
CA THR A 234 -2.21 9.66 -14.38
C THR A 234 -2.78 10.72 -13.43
N PHE A 235 -3.44 10.31 -12.33
CA PHE A 235 -3.92 11.23 -11.31
C PHE A 235 -2.78 12.00 -10.61
N ASP A 236 -1.59 11.39 -10.48
CA ASP A 236 -0.41 11.99 -9.86
C ASP A 236 0.85 11.34 -10.46
N LEU A 237 1.48 11.98 -11.43
CA LEU A 237 2.71 11.46 -12.05
C LEU A 237 3.97 11.89 -11.30
N LEU A 238 3.86 12.89 -10.42
CA LEU A 238 4.99 13.58 -9.81
C LEU A 238 5.42 12.93 -8.50
N THR A 239 4.47 12.64 -7.60
CA THR A 239 4.78 12.20 -6.24
C THR A 239 5.67 10.95 -6.17
N PRO A 240 5.50 9.91 -7.02
CA PRO A 240 6.38 8.73 -7.00
C PRO A 240 7.83 8.98 -7.44
N LEU A 241 8.10 10.12 -8.09
CA LEU A 241 9.46 10.47 -8.55
C LEU A 241 10.28 11.18 -7.47
N LEU A 242 9.62 11.88 -6.54
CA LEU A 242 10.28 12.69 -5.52
C LEU A 242 10.98 11.82 -4.47
N HIS A 243 12.11 12.28 -3.95
CA HIS A 243 12.65 11.72 -2.72
C HIS A 243 11.73 12.04 -1.55
N ASP A 244 11.41 11.00 -0.78
CA ASP A 244 10.58 11.12 0.42
C ASP A 244 11.44 10.86 1.67
N PHE A 245 11.41 11.80 2.61
CA PHE A 245 12.31 11.86 3.76
C PHE A 245 11.71 11.25 5.03
N HIS A 246 10.67 10.44 4.92
CA HIS A 246 10.26 9.55 6.00
C HIS A 246 11.21 8.36 6.14
N TYR A 247 11.31 7.83 7.37
CA TYR A 247 12.26 6.75 7.68
C TYR A 247 12.10 5.52 6.77
N GLU A 248 10.90 4.96 6.65
CA GLU A 248 10.64 3.81 5.79
C GLU A 248 10.91 4.12 4.32
N SER A 249 10.47 5.28 3.84
CA SER A 249 10.66 5.70 2.46
C SER A 249 12.15 5.72 2.09
N LEU A 250 13.01 6.27 2.96
CA LEU A 250 14.45 6.28 2.75
C LEU A 250 15.09 4.90 2.89
N VAL A 251 14.60 4.03 3.79
CA VAL A 251 15.10 2.65 3.87
C VAL A 251 14.84 1.93 2.54
N VAL A 252 13.62 2.05 1.98
CA VAL A 252 13.26 1.38 0.73
C VAL A 252 13.99 1.99 -0.48
N ASP A 253 14.12 3.33 -0.53
CA ASP A 253 14.75 4.02 -1.67
C ASP A 253 16.29 3.86 -1.66
N LEU A 254 16.92 3.94 -0.49
CA LEU A 254 18.39 3.96 -0.36
C LEU A 254 18.98 2.59 0.01
N LEU A 255 18.27 1.75 0.76
CA LEU A 255 18.76 0.47 1.28
C LEU A 255 17.93 -0.75 0.83
N PRO A 256 17.64 -0.93 -0.48
CA PRO A 256 16.69 -1.94 -0.96
C PRO A 256 17.11 -3.40 -0.70
N GLN A 257 18.38 -3.66 -0.37
CA GLN A 257 18.91 -5.02 -0.14
C GLN A 257 18.95 -5.43 1.34
N THR A 258 18.79 -4.48 2.27
CA THR A 258 19.00 -4.74 3.70
C THR A 258 17.70 -4.98 4.46
N PHE A 259 16.57 -4.51 3.94
CA PHE A 259 15.33 -4.43 4.71
C PHE A 259 14.08 -4.64 3.86
N SER A 260 13.21 -5.54 4.32
CA SER A 260 11.86 -5.71 3.80
C SER A 260 10.86 -5.12 4.81
N PRO A 261 10.27 -3.94 4.55
CA PRO A 261 9.23 -3.32 5.38
C PRO A 261 8.10 -4.25 5.83
N PHE A 262 7.77 -5.22 4.98
CA PHE A 262 6.65 -6.14 5.18
C PHE A 262 6.93 -7.26 6.17
N GLU A 263 8.19 -7.45 6.59
CA GLU A 263 8.61 -8.54 7.47
C GLU A 263 9.03 -8.04 8.86
N CYS A 264 9.06 -6.72 9.08
CA CYS A 264 9.50 -6.11 10.33
C CYS A 264 8.34 -5.67 11.22
N GLU A 265 8.11 -6.41 12.30
CA GLU A 265 7.04 -6.13 13.29
C GLU A 265 7.56 -5.54 14.61
N ASP A 266 8.84 -5.17 14.70
CA ASP A 266 9.41 -4.65 15.94
C ASP A 266 8.86 -3.26 16.31
N SER A 267 8.96 -2.93 17.59
CA SER A 267 8.36 -1.71 18.15
C SER A 267 9.06 -0.43 17.72
N VAL A 268 10.37 -0.49 17.40
CA VAL A 268 11.14 0.67 16.95
C VAL A 268 10.69 1.03 15.55
N TYR A 269 10.65 0.06 14.64
CA TYR A 269 10.16 0.28 13.28
C TYR A 269 8.75 0.86 13.25
N GLN A 270 7.78 0.24 13.94
CA GLN A 270 6.39 0.70 13.92
C GLN A 270 6.22 2.13 14.45
N LYS A 271 7.10 2.57 15.35
CA LYS A 271 7.09 3.92 15.92
C LYS A 271 7.68 4.97 14.99
N TYR A 272 8.72 4.63 14.22
CA TYR A 272 9.48 5.60 13.42
C TYR A 272 9.23 5.51 11.92
N ARG A 273 8.73 4.40 11.37
CA ARG A 273 8.58 4.14 9.92
C ARG A 273 7.95 5.29 9.13
N TYR A 274 6.91 5.94 9.68
CA TYR A 274 6.21 7.05 9.03
C TYR A 274 6.59 8.44 9.56
N LYS A 275 7.65 8.54 10.36
CA LYS A 275 8.16 9.83 10.84
C LYS A 275 9.24 10.34 9.90
N HIS A 276 9.35 11.65 9.79
CA HIS A 276 10.48 12.28 9.10
C HIS A 276 11.80 11.79 9.73
N ILE A 277 12.80 11.56 8.88
CA ILE A 277 14.09 10.95 9.24
C ILE A 277 14.79 11.68 10.39
N ALA A 278 14.66 13.00 10.49
CA ALA A 278 15.21 13.80 11.59
C ALA A 278 14.73 13.29 12.98
N TYR A 279 13.45 12.90 13.09
CA TYR A 279 12.92 12.35 14.34
C TYR A 279 13.47 10.95 14.65
N ALA A 280 13.79 10.15 13.62
CA ALA A 280 14.38 8.83 13.79
C ALA A 280 15.86 8.93 14.17
N LEU A 281 16.62 9.81 13.50
CA LEU A 281 18.02 10.12 13.79
C LEU A 281 18.23 10.56 15.24
N GLU A 282 17.34 11.41 15.76
CA GLU A 282 17.42 11.86 17.15
C GLU A 282 16.77 10.87 18.14
N GLY A 283 15.58 10.37 17.81
CA GLY A 283 14.74 9.63 18.74
C GLY A 283 15.25 8.22 19.05
N ILE A 284 15.73 7.48 18.04
CA ILE A 284 16.15 6.08 18.21
C ILE A 284 17.34 5.98 19.19
N PRO A 285 18.44 6.76 19.02
CA PRO A 285 19.54 6.75 19.98
C PRO A 285 19.11 7.20 21.38
N GLN A 286 18.28 8.25 21.49
CA GLN A 286 17.80 8.73 22.80
C GLN A 286 16.99 7.67 23.57
N GLU A 287 16.16 6.91 22.87
CA GLU A 287 15.35 5.85 23.51
C GLU A 287 16.20 4.65 23.91
N PHE A 288 17.19 4.28 23.09
CA PHE A 288 18.19 3.29 23.46
C PHE A 288 18.94 3.71 24.73
N GLN A 289 19.42 4.96 24.79
CA GLN A 289 20.10 5.50 25.96
C GLN A 289 19.22 5.49 27.21
N LYS A 290 17.96 5.89 27.09
CA LYS A 290 17.00 5.82 28.20
C LYS A 290 16.84 4.40 28.72
N MET A 291 16.67 3.43 27.83
CA MET A 291 16.53 2.01 28.20
C MET A 291 17.76 1.50 28.96
N VAL A 292 18.97 1.76 28.44
CA VAL A 292 20.22 1.37 29.11
C VAL A 292 20.35 2.04 30.48
N ASN A 293 20.08 3.35 30.58
CA ASN A 293 20.22 4.09 31.83
C ASN A 293 19.19 3.73 32.90
N THR A 294 17.98 3.29 32.51
CA THR A 294 16.95 2.86 33.45
C THR A 294 17.17 1.46 34.02
N ASN A 295 18.09 0.67 33.45
CA ASN A 295 18.31 -0.71 33.83
C ASN A 295 19.47 -0.85 34.85
N PRO A 296 19.20 -1.37 36.07
CA PRO A 296 20.22 -1.53 37.11
C PRO A 296 21.39 -2.44 36.71
N SER A 297 21.17 -3.43 35.84
CA SER A 297 22.22 -4.32 35.34
C SER A 297 23.20 -3.64 34.38
N ALA A 298 22.81 -2.49 33.80
CA ALA A 298 23.63 -1.70 32.88
C ALA A 298 24.48 -0.63 33.57
N LEU A 299 24.45 -0.56 34.91
CA LEU A 299 25.14 0.46 35.71
C LEU A 299 26.66 0.53 35.47
N ILE A 300 27.25 -0.53 34.88
CA ILE A 300 28.68 -0.60 34.51
C ILE A 300 28.99 0.26 33.27
N HIS A 301 28.01 0.52 32.40
CA HIS A 301 28.18 1.26 31.14
C HIS A 301 27.55 2.66 31.16
N LYS A 302 27.47 3.34 32.32
CA LYS A 302 27.06 4.76 32.35
C LYS A 302 28.11 5.63 31.65
N GLY A 303 27.79 6.15 30.46
CA GLY A 303 28.67 7.03 29.69
C GLY A 303 27.91 7.82 28.62
N ASP A 304 28.58 8.80 28.00
CA ASP A 304 28.01 9.58 26.89
C ASP A 304 27.92 8.67 25.65
N PHE A 305 26.73 8.15 25.39
CA PHE A 305 26.42 7.21 24.29
C PHE A 305 26.29 7.89 22.92
N LYS A 306 26.93 9.06 22.74
CA LYS A 306 26.95 9.77 21.46
C LYS A 306 27.80 9.06 20.40
N GLU A 307 28.74 8.21 20.83
CA GLU A 307 29.55 7.36 19.95
C GLU A 307 29.44 5.90 20.39
N LEU A 308 28.29 5.30 20.06
CA LEU A 308 28.03 3.87 20.20
C LEU A 308 28.65 3.14 18.99
N ASP A 309 29.81 2.52 19.19
CA ASP A 309 30.35 1.58 18.20
C ASP A 309 29.73 0.17 18.38
N THR A 310 29.91 -0.67 17.36
CA THR A 310 29.37 -2.04 17.35
C THR A 310 29.89 -2.90 18.50
N GLN A 311 31.07 -2.61 19.05
CA GLN A 311 31.68 -3.38 20.14
C GLN A 311 31.02 -3.06 21.48
N LYS A 312 30.83 -1.77 21.79
CA LYS A 312 30.08 -1.32 22.97
C LYS A 312 28.64 -1.83 22.94
N MET A 313 28.01 -1.86 21.77
CA MET A 313 26.66 -2.45 21.63
C MET A 313 26.64 -3.93 22.02
N GLN A 314 27.66 -4.71 21.62
CA GLN A 314 27.78 -6.13 22.00
C GLN A 314 28.01 -6.32 23.51
N GLU A 315 28.83 -5.49 24.15
CA GLU A 315 29.04 -5.52 25.60
C GLU A 315 27.75 -5.22 26.37
N ILE A 316 27.00 -4.21 25.93
CA ILE A 316 25.69 -3.85 26.50
C ILE A 316 24.69 -5.00 26.34
N MET A 317 24.66 -5.68 25.19
CA MET A 317 23.83 -6.87 24.99
C MET A 317 24.21 -8.02 25.94
N ASN A 318 25.50 -8.27 26.09
CA ASN A 318 25.98 -9.33 26.99
C ASN A 318 25.64 -9.05 28.47
N SER A 319 25.58 -7.79 28.89
CA SER A 319 25.22 -7.39 30.25
C SER A 319 23.71 -7.36 30.53
N MET A 320 22.86 -7.35 29.50
CA MET A 320 21.40 -7.28 29.62
C MET A 320 20.66 -8.38 28.85
N PRO A 321 20.85 -9.66 29.22
CA PRO A 321 20.31 -10.78 28.46
C PRO A 321 18.77 -10.79 28.36
N ASN A 322 18.08 -10.28 29.39
CA ASN A 322 16.62 -10.18 29.42
C ASN A 322 16.04 -9.19 28.39
N TYR A 323 16.85 -8.25 27.91
CA TYR A 323 16.45 -7.21 26.93
C TYR A 323 17.08 -7.45 25.55
N ASN A 324 17.72 -8.61 25.33
CA ASN A 324 18.47 -8.90 24.10
C ASN A 324 17.66 -8.71 22.82
N SER A 325 16.37 -9.04 22.80
CA SER A 325 15.54 -8.82 21.60
C SER A 325 15.40 -7.34 21.28
N GLN A 326 15.02 -6.53 22.27
CA GLN A 326 14.84 -5.08 22.08
C GLN A 326 16.17 -4.39 21.74
N LEU A 327 17.27 -4.79 22.39
CA LEU A 327 18.60 -4.26 22.09
C LEU A 327 19.04 -4.58 20.65
N LYS A 328 18.70 -5.77 20.14
CA LYS A 328 18.93 -6.11 18.72
C LYS A 328 18.13 -5.21 17.80
N ASP A 329 16.85 -4.97 18.09
CA ASP A 329 15.99 -4.11 17.27
C ASP A 329 16.55 -2.68 17.22
N PHE A 330 16.88 -2.09 18.37
CA PHE A 330 17.52 -0.76 18.42
C PHE A 330 18.87 -0.72 17.68
N THR A 331 19.73 -1.72 17.88
CA THR A 331 21.03 -1.82 17.18
C THR A 331 20.84 -1.90 15.68
N PHE A 332 19.89 -2.70 15.23
CA PHE A 332 19.54 -2.82 13.81
C PHE A 332 19.12 -1.46 13.23
N HIS A 333 18.19 -0.76 13.88
CA HIS A 333 17.70 0.53 13.38
C HIS A 333 18.73 1.65 13.48
N MET A 334 19.62 1.65 14.48
CA MET A 334 20.78 2.55 14.54
C MET A 334 21.71 2.34 13.33
N ASN A 335 22.03 1.09 12.99
CA ASN A 335 22.81 0.80 11.80
C ASN A 335 22.10 1.26 10.51
N GLN A 336 20.77 1.15 10.43
CA GLN A 336 20.02 1.64 9.26
C GLN A 336 20.10 3.16 9.12
N ILE A 337 19.87 3.93 10.20
CA ILE A 337 19.94 5.40 10.14
C ILE A 337 21.35 5.90 9.78
N ASP A 338 22.40 5.23 10.25
CA ASP A 338 23.79 5.55 9.90
C ASP A 338 24.06 5.30 8.40
N GLN A 339 23.57 4.19 7.87
CA GLN A 339 23.69 3.87 6.44
C GLN A 339 22.90 4.85 5.57
N ILE A 340 21.69 5.23 5.98
CA ILE A 340 20.89 6.27 5.32
C ILE A 340 21.64 7.59 5.30
N TRP A 341 22.20 8.02 6.45
CA TRP A 341 22.92 9.29 6.54
C TRP A 341 24.15 9.30 5.62
N LYS A 342 24.92 8.21 5.61
CA LYS A 342 26.04 8.04 4.69
C LYS A 342 25.61 8.16 3.23
N GLN A 343 24.50 7.54 2.84
CA GLN A 343 23.97 7.69 1.47
C GLN A 343 23.47 9.11 1.19
N PHE A 344 22.82 9.74 2.16
CA PHE A 344 22.31 11.11 2.05
C PHE A 344 23.44 12.12 1.75
N GLU A 345 24.57 11.99 2.43
CA GLU A 345 25.76 12.82 2.19
C GLU A 345 26.46 12.44 0.87
N THR A 346 26.75 11.15 0.67
CA THR A 346 27.53 10.70 -0.50
C THR A 346 26.82 10.90 -1.84
N LYS A 347 25.48 10.88 -1.87
CA LYS A 347 24.70 11.16 -3.08
C LYS A 347 24.28 12.64 -3.21
N GLY A 348 24.63 13.50 -2.25
CA GLY A 348 24.24 14.91 -2.29
C GLY A 348 22.73 15.14 -2.21
N LEU A 349 21.99 14.29 -1.48
CA LEU A 349 20.52 14.30 -1.48
C LEU A 349 19.92 15.57 -0.87
N LYS A 350 20.68 16.31 -0.07
CA LYS A 350 20.23 17.60 0.47
C LYS A 350 19.94 18.61 -0.63
N ASP A 351 20.90 18.80 -1.54
CA ASP A 351 20.81 19.79 -2.60
C ASP A 351 19.86 19.31 -3.71
N LEU A 352 19.91 18.00 -4.03
CA LEU A 352 18.97 17.39 -4.95
C LEU A 352 17.53 17.49 -4.43
N GLY A 353 17.28 17.11 -3.18
CA GLY A 353 15.96 17.17 -2.55
C GLY A 353 15.41 18.60 -2.48
N GLU A 354 16.26 19.60 -2.21
CA GLU A 354 15.83 21.01 -2.25
C GLU A 354 15.38 21.42 -3.65
N LEU A 355 16.12 21.02 -4.69
CA LEU A 355 15.78 21.30 -6.08
C LEU A 355 14.48 20.57 -6.51
N GLU A 356 14.33 19.30 -6.15
CA GLU A 356 13.10 18.54 -6.38
C GLU A 356 11.88 19.20 -5.75
N GLN A 357 11.99 19.61 -4.49
CA GLN A 357 10.91 20.30 -3.78
C GLN A 357 10.63 21.68 -4.39
N ALA A 358 11.66 22.42 -4.82
CA ALA A 358 11.51 23.71 -5.49
C ALA A 358 10.80 23.58 -6.85
N LEU A 359 11.08 22.51 -7.61
CA LEU A 359 10.39 22.14 -8.85
C LEU A 359 8.94 21.71 -8.59
N ALA A 360 8.71 20.87 -7.57
CA ALA A 360 7.38 20.36 -7.24
C ALA A 360 6.43 21.44 -6.71
N THR A 361 6.91 22.33 -5.85
CA THR A 361 6.05 23.30 -5.14
C THR A 361 6.15 24.72 -5.67
N GLY A 362 7.21 25.07 -6.39
CA GLY A 362 7.44 26.44 -6.86
C GLY A 362 7.85 27.40 -5.74
N THR A 363 8.28 26.87 -4.60
CA THR A 363 8.77 27.61 -3.43
C THR A 363 10.12 27.07 -2.95
N THR A 364 11.01 27.98 -2.57
CA THR A 364 12.29 27.68 -1.90
C THR A 364 12.07 27.28 -0.44
N LYS A 365 13.10 26.75 0.22
CA LYS A 365 13.10 26.51 1.68
C LYS A 365 12.77 27.74 2.55
N GLN A 366 13.00 28.96 2.06
CA GLN A 366 12.59 30.19 2.76
C GLN A 366 11.13 30.60 2.49
N GLY A 367 10.37 29.80 1.73
CA GLY A 367 9.00 30.12 1.32
C GLY A 367 8.90 31.15 0.20
N ASN A 368 10.03 31.59 -0.37
CA ASN A 368 10.06 32.52 -1.49
C ASN A 368 9.73 31.82 -2.80
N GLN A 369 9.10 32.55 -3.72
CA GLN A 369 8.72 32.04 -5.02
C GLN A 369 9.95 31.80 -5.92
N THR A 370 10.02 30.64 -6.56
CA THR A 370 11.11 30.29 -7.49
C THR A 370 10.98 30.98 -8.85
N LYS A 371 12.11 31.23 -9.52
CA LYS A 371 12.17 31.71 -10.92
C LYS A 371 12.42 30.54 -11.88
N SER A 372 11.67 30.49 -12.98
CA SER A 372 11.71 29.35 -13.90
C SER A 372 13.08 29.16 -14.55
N ASP A 373 13.71 30.24 -15.04
CA ASP A 373 15.03 30.17 -15.69
C ASP A 373 16.11 29.69 -14.72
N GLN A 374 16.03 30.09 -13.45
CA GLN A 374 16.97 29.66 -12.42
C GLN A 374 16.84 28.15 -12.17
N LEU A 375 15.61 27.65 -12.02
CA LEU A 375 15.36 26.21 -11.84
C LEU A 375 15.90 25.38 -13.01
N TYR A 376 15.71 25.84 -14.24
CA TYR A 376 16.25 25.16 -15.42
C TYR A 376 17.79 25.09 -15.40
N GLN A 377 18.46 26.20 -15.07
CA GLN A 377 19.93 26.23 -14.98
C GLN A 377 20.46 25.37 -13.83
N GLU A 378 19.79 25.37 -12.68
CA GLU A 378 20.11 24.51 -11.54
C GLU A 378 19.98 23.03 -11.91
N VAL A 379 18.93 22.64 -12.65
CA VAL A 379 18.80 21.27 -13.17
C VAL A 379 19.94 20.91 -14.11
N LEU A 380 20.28 21.76 -15.09
CA LEU A 380 21.40 21.49 -15.99
C LEU A 380 22.74 21.33 -15.26
N PHE A 381 22.97 22.14 -14.23
CA PHE A 381 24.14 22.03 -13.37
C PHE A 381 24.13 20.70 -12.59
N MET A 382 22.99 20.35 -12.01
CA MET A 382 22.82 19.13 -11.22
C MET A 382 23.05 17.87 -12.06
N LEU A 383 22.58 17.85 -13.32
CA LEU A 383 22.76 16.73 -14.25
C LEU A 383 24.23 16.51 -14.67
N GLN A 384 25.07 17.54 -14.61
CA GLN A 384 26.51 17.44 -14.87
C GLN A 384 27.30 16.88 -13.67
N SER A 385 26.68 16.85 -12.49
CA SER A 385 27.31 16.31 -11.29
C SER A 385 27.71 14.84 -11.46
N LYS A 386 28.92 14.51 -11.04
CA LYS A 386 29.40 13.12 -10.93
C LYS A 386 28.99 12.44 -9.62
N ILE A 387 28.44 13.21 -8.68
CA ILE A 387 28.01 12.74 -7.36
C ILE A 387 26.65 12.04 -7.46
N ILE A 388 25.77 12.56 -8.32
CA ILE A 388 24.39 12.10 -8.44
C ILE A 388 24.32 10.87 -9.35
N GLN A 389 23.57 9.86 -8.91
CA GLN A 389 23.39 8.61 -9.64
C GLN A 389 22.51 8.81 -10.88
N ASP A 390 22.71 7.96 -11.90
CA ASP A 390 21.95 8.05 -13.14
C ASP A 390 20.43 7.88 -12.92
N THR A 391 20.02 7.06 -11.96
CA THR A 391 18.61 6.90 -11.56
C THR A 391 18.01 8.22 -11.05
N ASP A 392 18.75 8.96 -10.25
CA ASP A 392 18.33 10.23 -9.69
C ASP A 392 18.32 11.34 -10.74
N LYS A 393 19.26 11.28 -11.71
CA LYS A 393 19.24 12.16 -12.89
C LYS A 393 17.98 11.93 -13.73
N ILE A 394 17.62 10.68 -13.97
CA ILE A 394 16.38 10.33 -14.68
C ILE A 394 15.17 10.90 -13.93
N ARG A 395 15.07 10.67 -12.60
CA ARG A 395 13.99 11.23 -11.77
C ARG A 395 13.91 12.75 -11.91
N LEU A 396 15.04 13.45 -11.76
CA LEU A 396 15.11 14.91 -11.88
C LEU A 396 14.66 15.40 -13.25
N VAL A 397 15.07 14.72 -14.33
CA VAL A 397 14.61 15.02 -15.70
C VAL A 397 13.09 14.84 -15.82
N LEU A 398 12.53 13.74 -15.31
CA LEU A 398 11.08 13.54 -15.36
C LEU A 398 10.34 14.60 -14.54
N ILE A 399 10.84 14.97 -13.35
CA ILE A 399 10.26 16.01 -12.49
C ILE A 399 10.21 17.37 -13.20
N ILE A 400 11.31 17.82 -13.82
CA ILE A 400 11.30 19.11 -14.53
C ILE A 400 10.35 19.08 -15.74
N LEU A 401 10.26 17.96 -16.46
CA LEU A 401 9.34 17.84 -17.59
C LEU A 401 7.86 17.84 -17.18
N LEU A 402 7.55 17.39 -15.96
CA LEU A 402 6.20 17.43 -15.40
C LEU A 402 5.84 18.81 -14.81
N THR A 403 6.83 19.59 -14.37
CA THR A 403 6.60 20.81 -13.59
C THR A 403 6.95 22.11 -14.33
N VAL A 404 7.68 22.05 -15.45
CA VAL A 404 8.13 23.21 -16.22
C VAL A 404 7.80 23.05 -17.70
N GLN A 405 7.12 24.06 -18.25
CA GLN A 405 6.94 24.20 -19.70
C GLN A 405 8.18 24.86 -20.30
N MET A 406 8.63 24.34 -21.44
CA MET A 406 9.86 24.78 -22.09
C MET A 406 9.80 24.60 -23.62
N PRO A 407 10.64 25.33 -24.38
CA PRO A 407 10.87 25.10 -25.79
C PRO A 407 11.37 23.68 -26.09
N GLU A 408 11.12 23.21 -27.32
CA GLU A 408 11.53 21.86 -27.73
C GLU A 408 13.05 21.67 -27.72
N TYR A 409 13.83 22.71 -28.04
CA TYR A 409 15.30 22.62 -28.03
C TYR A 409 15.85 22.42 -26.61
N GLU A 410 15.27 23.05 -25.60
CA GLU A 410 15.66 22.91 -24.18
C GLU A 410 15.28 21.53 -23.64
N ARG A 411 14.09 21.06 -24.01
CA ARG A 411 13.67 19.69 -23.70
C ARG A 411 14.66 18.67 -24.24
N LYS A 412 15.06 18.80 -25.51
CA LYS A 412 16.08 17.93 -26.12
C LYS A 412 17.41 18.03 -25.37
N GLN A 413 17.85 19.24 -25.03
CA GLN A 413 19.09 19.48 -24.28
C GLN A 413 19.12 18.75 -22.92
N ILE A 414 18.00 18.74 -22.18
CA ILE A 414 17.89 18.00 -20.91
C ILE A 414 17.85 16.49 -21.15
N LEU A 415 17.06 16.02 -22.12
CA LEU A 415 16.92 14.59 -22.42
C LEU A 415 18.25 13.97 -22.87
N GLU A 416 19.11 14.72 -23.56
CA GLU A 416 20.47 14.30 -23.94
C GLU A 416 21.41 14.08 -22.74
N LYS A 417 21.04 14.52 -21.53
CA LYS A 417 21.83 14.33 -20.30
C LYS A 417 21.59 13.01 -19.58
N ILE A 418 20.56 12.25 -19.97
CA ILE A 418 20.25 10.96 -19.36
C ILE A 418 20.53 9.81 -20.32
N THR A 419 20.92 8.67 -19.77
CA THR A 419 21.33 7.49 -20.54
C THR A 419 20.16 6.61 -20.97
N ASP A 420 19.05 6.65 -20.23
CA ASP A 420 17.87 5.82 -20.46
C ASP A 420 16.62 6.67 -20.67
N LEU A 421 16.12 6.69 -21.91
CA LEU A 421 14.92 7.41 -22.31
C LEU A 421 13.63 6.59 -22.14
N LYS A 422 13.71 5.30 -21.79
CA LYS A 422 12.52 4.45 -21.66
C LYS A 422 11.51 5.01 -20.65
N PRO A 423 11.90 5.52 -19.46
CA PRO A 423 10.94 6.14 -18.54
C PRO A 423 10.20 7.35 -19.13
N PHE A 424 10.87 8.15 -19.97
CA PHE A 424 10.25 9.27 -20.69
C PHE A 424 9.16 8.79 -21.66
N TYR A 425 9.46 7.77 -22.46
CA TYR A 425 8.46 7.16 -23.36
C TYR A 425 7.33 6.46 -22.58
N GLY A 426 7.64 5.87 -21.43
CA GLY A 426 6.66 5.30 -20.50
C GLY A 426 5.63 6.33 -20.03
N LEU A 427 6.07 7.55 -19.69
CA LEU A 427 5.14 8.64 -19.35
C LEU A 427 4.23 9.02 -20.51
N GLN A 428 4.73 9.02 -21.75
CA GLN A 428 3.88 9.25 -22.94
C GLN A 428 2.80 8.17 -23.06
N LYS A 429 3.18 6.91 -22.85
CA LYS A 429 2.28 5.75 -22.92
C LYS A 429 1.25 5.74 -21.78
N LEU A 430 1.58 6.30 -20.62
CA LEU A 430 0.60 6.57 -19.57
C LEU A 430 -0.42 7.65 -19.94
N GLY A 431 -0.17 8.42 -21.01
CA GLY A 431 -1.07 9.48 -21.48
C GLY A 431 -0.58 10.89 -21.18
N PHE A 432 0.67 11.05 -20.72
CA PHE A 432 1.26 12.38 -20.54
C PHE A 432 1.66 12.99 -21.89
N ASP A 433 1.00 14.09 -22.25
CA ASP A 433 1.22 14.78 -23.51
C ASP A 433 2.27 15.90 -23.34
N PHE A 434 3.52 15.61 -23.74
CA PHE A 434 4.60 16.59 -23.72
C PHE A 434 4.39 17.75 -24.71
N ASP A 435 3.50 17.63 -25.70
CA ASP A 435 3.21 18.75 -26.59
C ASP A 435 2.39 19.84 -25.90
N LYS A 436 1.52 19.46 -24.94
CA LYS A 436 0.86 20.43 -24.03
C LYS A 436 1.83 21.17 -23.11
N MET A 437 3.04 20.65 -22.94
CA MET A 437 4.11 21.28 -22.17
C MET A 437 5.06 22.15 -23.01
N LYS A 438 4.77 22.35 -24.32
CA LYS A 438 5.55 23.25 -25.17
C LYS A 438 5.23 24.71 -24.84
N SER A 439 6.26 25.53 -24.71
CA SER A 439 6.15 26.97 -24.54
C SER A 439 7.29 27.66 -25.27
N ASN A 440 7.10 28.93 -25.66
CA ASN A 440 8.17 29.76 -26.24
C ASN A 440 9.20 30.21 -25.19
N ARG A 441 8.88 30.08 -23.90
CA ARG A 441 9.73 30.49 -22.78
C ARG A 441 9.64 29.48 -21.64
N ILE A 442 10.63 29.48 -20.76
CA ILE A 442 10.63 28.63 -19.57
C ILE A 442 9.61 29.17 -18.57
N THR A 443 8.55 28.39 -18.33
CA THR A 443 7.48 28.78 -17.41
C THR A 443 7.06 27.61 -16.55
N LYS A 444 7.15 27.76 -15.22
CA LYS A 444 6.66 26.77 -14.28
C LYS A 444 5.15 26.53 -14.43
N ASN A 445 4.75 25.27 -14.42
CA ASN A 445 3.37 24.82 -14.49
C ASN A 445 2.91 24.31 -13.11
N ILE A 446 2.86 25.21 -12.13
CA ILE A 446 2.56 24.87 -10.74
C ILE A 446 1.36 25.69 -10.26
N ASN A 447 0.35 24.99 -9.74
CA ASN A 447 -0.86 25.61 -9.20
C ASN A 447 -0.53 26.55 -8.02
N LYS A 448 -1.29 27.64 -7.88
CA LYS A 448 -1.29 28.53 -6.71
C LYS A 448 -1.54 27.77 -5.41
N GLU A 449 -2.42 26.77 -5.44
CA GLU A 449 -2.74 25.94 -4.28
C GLU A 449 -1.52 25.17 -3.75
N SER A 450 -0.77 24.51 -4.62
CA SER A 450 0.46 23.78 -4.24
C SER A 450 1.47 24.71 -3.54
N ARG A 451 1.60 25.96 -4.00
CA ARG A 451 2.45 26.96 -3.35
C ARG A 451 1.93 27.37 -1.97
N LEU A 452 0.61 27.47 -1.80
CA LEU A 452 0.00 27.82 -0.52
C LEU A 452 0.24 26.71 0.51
N LEU A 453 -0.05 25.46 0.13
CA LEU A 453 0.14 24.28 0.98
C LEU A 453 1.61 24.10 1.39
N ALA A 454 2.55 24.31 0.46
CA ALA A 454 3.98 24.26 0.75
C ALA A 454 4.40 25.31 1.81
N LYS A 455 3.88 26.54 1.71
CA LYS A 455 4.13 27.59 2.72
C LYS A 455 3.52 27.24 4.08
N GLN A 456 2.34 26.63 4.10
CA GLN A 456 1.70 26.18 5.34
C GLN A 456 2.55 25.09 6.02
N LYS A 457 3.01 24.08 5.27
CA LYS A 457 3.90 23.02 5.79
C LYS A 457 5.18 23.61 6.38
N LEU A 458 5.84 24.55 5.69
CA LEU A 458 7.02 25.25 6.20
C LEU A 458 6.77 26.02 7.50
N SER A 459 5.56 26.53 7.72
CA SER A 459 5.22 27.27 8.96
C SER A 459 4.93 26.37 10.15
N GLN A 460 4.44 25.16 9.90
CA GLN A 460 4.02 24.20 10.94
C GLN A 460 5.13 23.20 11.31
N MET A 461 6.02 22.92 10.36
CA MET A 461 7.04 21.90 10.45
C MET A 461 8.37 22.46 9.94
N THR A 462 9.44 22.32 10.72
CA THR A 462 10.83 22.63 10.32
C THR A 462 11.38 21.58 9.33
N LEU A 463 10.55 21.11 8.40
CA LEU A 463 10.86 20.04 7.46
C LEU A 463 11.06 20.63 6.06
N GLU A 464 12.23 21.24 5.86
CA GLU A 464 12.59 21.91 4.61
C GLU A 464 12.42 20.99 3.39
N LEU A 465 12.77 19.71 3.50
CA LEU A 465 12.78 18.77 2.38
C LEU A 465 11.42 18.06 2.12
N GLN A 466 10.34 18.47 2.79
CA GLN A 466 9.04 17.81 2.69
C GLN A 466 7.88 18.81 2.53
N ARG A 467 7.95 19.64 1.49
CA ARG A 467 6.98 20.70 1.20
C ARG A 467 5.85 20.26 0.28
N HIS A 468 6.13 19.31 -0.61
CA HIS A 468 5.15 18.78 -1.55
C HIS A 468 3.96 18.12 -0.82
N THR A 469 2.79 18.24 -1.42
CA THR A 469 1.56 17.62 -0.93
C THR A 469 1.05 16.69 -2.03
N PRO A 470 1.06 15.37 -1.80
CA PRO A 470 0.52 14.39 -2.75
C PRO A 470 -0.92 14.71 -3.14
N GLU A 471 -1.31 14.41 -4.39
CA GLU A 471 -2.67 14.71 -4.85
C GLU A 471 -3.73 13.91 -4.07
N ILE A 472 -3.38 12.72 -3.57
CA ILE A 472 -4.27 11.94 -2.68
C ILE A 472 -4.56 12.67 -1.36
N GLU A 473 -3.61 13.43 -0.81
CA GLU A 473 -3.83 14.21 0.41
C GLU A 473 -4.85 15.32 0.17
N LYS A 474 -4.79 15.96 -1.00
CA LYS A 474 -5.77 16.98 -1.42
C LYS A 474 -7.15 16.36 -1.64
N LEU A 475 -7.21 15.26 -2.38
CA LEU A 475 -8.45 14.52 -2.63
C LEU A 475 -9.13 14.10 -1.32
N LEU A 476 -8.37 13.58 -0.35
CA LEU A 476 -8.89 13.20 0.95
C LEU A 476 -9.37 14.42 1.76
N ASN A 477 -8.67 15.55 1.70
CA ASN A 477 -9.12 16.78 2.34
C ASN A 477 -10.39 17.34 1.70
N ASP A 478 -10.54 17.28 0.38
CA ASP A 478 -11.75 17.68 -0.33
C ASP A 478 -12.94 16.81 0.06
N LEU A 479 -12.73 15.49 0.14
CA LEU A 479 -13.74 14.54 0.62
C LEU A 479 -14.19 14.80 2.06
N LEU A 480 -13.34 15.40 2.90
CA LEU A 480 -13.67 15.75 4.29
C LEU A 480 -14.43 17.08 4.41
N ASN A 481 -14.16 18.02 3.51
CA ASN A 481 -14.62 19.40 3.65
C ASN A 481 -16.01 19.63 3.02
N GLU A 482 -16.51 18.73 2.18
CA GLU A 482 -17.76 18.95 1.45
C GLU A 482 -18.70 17.74 1.41
N ASN A 483 -20.02 18.02 1.37
CA ASN A 483 -21.08 17.11 0.90
C ASN A 483 -20.94 16.78 -0.61
N LYS A 484 -19.71 16.80 -1.15
CA LYS A 484 -19.36 16.55 -2.55
C LYS A 484 -19.37 15.06 -2.91
N PHE A 485 -19.91 14.18 -2.07
CA PHE A 485 -20.29 12.82 -2.44
C PHE A 485 -21.16 12.79 -3.71
N ASN A 486 -22.03 13.80 -3.91
CA ASN A 486 -22.83 13.95 -5.13
C ASN A 486 -22.06 14.49 -6.36
N THR A 487 -20.79 14.87 -6.20
CA THR A 487 -19.93 15.39 -7.28
C THR A 487 -18.86 14.41 -7.74
N VAL A 488 -18.67 13.27 -7.07
CA VAL A 488 -17.95 12.14 -7.68
C VAL A 488 -18.72 11.65 -8.92
N THR A 489 -20.05 11.80 -8.93
CA THR A 489 -20.92 11.72 -10.12
C THR A 489 -20.70 12.83 -11.16
N LEU A 490 -19.98 13.92 -10.86
CA LEU A 490 -19.71 15.03 -11.80
C LEU A 490 -18.38 14.90 -12.55
N TYR A 491 -17.50 13.97 -12.18
CA TYR A 491 -16.26 13.73 -12.94
C TYR A 491 -16.46 12.85 -14.18
N GLY A 492 -17.70 12.39 -14.44
CA GLY A 492 -18.02 11.45 -15.51
C GLY A 492 -19.26 11.76 -16.35
N GLN A 493 -19.94 12.90 -16.17
CA GLN A 493 -21.11 13.24 -17.00
C GLN A 493 -21.10 14.70 -17.45
N ASN A 494 -20.92 14.90 -18.76
CA ASN A 494 -21.56 16.02 -19.44
C ASN A 494 -22.60 15.45 -20.43
N SER A 495 -23.77 16.10 -20.40
CA SER A 495 -24.97 15.90 -21.22
C SER A 495 -25.85 14.67 -20.92
N SER A 496 -26.83 14.81 -20.01
CA SER A 496 -28.20 15.24 -20.37
C SER A 496 -29.21 14.95 -19.25
N GLN A 497 -29.99 15.99 -18.91
CA GLN A 497 -31.31 15.98 -18.28
C GLN A 497 -31.45 15.89 -16.74
N LYS A 498 -31.59 17.10 -16.17
CA LYS A 498 -32.62 17.54 -15.20
C LYS A 498 -32.74 16.76 -13.87
N TYR A 499 -31.95 17.19 -12.88
CA TYR A 499 -32.40 17.28 -11.48
C TYR A 499 -31.96 18.60 -10.85
N ALA A 500 -32.34 19.70 -11.48
CA ALA A 500 -32.37 21.02 -10.86
C ALA A 500 -33.79 21.55 -11.06
N ASN A 501 -34.68 21.19 -10.13
CA ASN A 501 -35.93 21.87 -9.75
C ASN A 501 -36.85 20.89 -9.01
N ALA A 502 -36.61 20.71 -7.71
CA ALA A 502 -37.60 20.17 -6.78
C ALA A 502 -37.29 20.64 -5.34
N GLN A 503 -37.10 21.95 -5.16
CA GLN A 503 -37.34 22.59 -3.87
C GLN A 503 -38.50 23.57 -4.05
N GLN A 504 -39.72 23.07 -3.89
CA GLN A 504 -40.90 23.80 -3.39
C GLN A 504 -42.14 22.90 -3.48
N SER A 505 -42.38 22.10 -2.44
CA SER A 505 -43.74 21.83 -1.95
C SER A 505 -43.69 21.13 -0.59
N LEU A 506 -44.37 21.73 0.37
CA LEU A 506 -44.53 21.29 1.76
C LEU A 506 -45.24 19.92 1.88
N ARG A 507 -44.89 19.18 2.95
CA ARG A 507 -45.58 18.03 3.58
C ARG A 507 -45.38 16.63 2.98
N SER A 508 -44.45 15.88 3.57
CA SER A 508 -44.76 14.79 4.52
C SER A 508 -43.46 14.29 5.17
N LYS A 509 -43.39 14.30 6.49
CA LYS A 509 -42.29 13.67 7.25
C LYS A 509 -42.43 12.15 7.10
N LYS A 510 -41.75 11.56 6.11
CA LYS A 510 -41.17 10.24 6.27
C LYS A 510 -39.78 10.46 6.87
N GLU A 511 -39.46 9.74 7.93
CA GLU A 511 -38.09 9.64 8.41
C GLU A 511 -37.23 9.11 7.26
N GLU A 512 -36.48 9.98 6.60
CA GLU A 512 -35.46 9.58 5.64
C GLU A 512 -34.39 8.84 6.44
N GLN A 513 -34.34 7.51 6.30
CA GLN A 513 -33.16 6.75 6.65
C GLN A 513 -32.00 7.36 5.85
N VAL A 514 -31.05 8.00 6.54
CA VAL A 514 -29.84 8.51 5.91
C VAL A 514 -29.12 7.31 5.30
N GLU A 515 -29.17 7.17 3.98
CA GLU A 515 -28.43 6.13 3.26
C GLU A 515 -26.94 6.29 3.57
N GLN A 516 -26.34 5.28 4.21
CA GLN A 516 -24.93 5.33 4.65
C GLN A 516 -24.01 5.15 3.44
N ILE A 517 -23.47 6.24 2.89
CA ILE A 517 -22.52 6.20 1.78
C ILE A 517 -21.11 5.94 2.30
N SER A 518 -20.48 4.87 1.81
CA SER A 518 -19.05 4.58 2.01
C SER A 518 -18.28 4.82 0.71
N VAL A 519 -17.08 5.37 0.78
CA VAL A 519 -16.23 5.61 -0.41
C VAL A 519 -14.99 4.75 -0.34
N CYS A 520 -14.64 4.12 -1.45
CA CYS A 520 -13.36 3.45 -1.63
C CYS A 520 -12.58 4.08 -2.79
N ILE A 521 -11.43 4.68 -2.50
CA ILE A 521 -10.50 5.14 -3.54
C ILE A 521 -9.59 3.97 -3.90
N PHE A 522 -9.59 3.55 -5.17
CA PHE A 522 -8.73 2.46 -5.64
C PHE A 522 -7.77 2.94 -6.73
N ILE A 523 -6.47 2.89 -6.46
CA ILE A 523 -5.42 3.41 -7.34
C ILE A 523 -4.74 2.27 -8.09
N LEU A 524 -4.96 2.24 -9.40
CA LEU A 524 -4.29 1.35 -10.35
C LEU A 524 -2.88 1.87 -10.65
N GLY A 525 -1.92 0.97 -10.56
CA GLY A 525 -0.50 1.17 -10.86
C GLY A 525 0.35 1.29 -9.59
N GLY A 526 -0.30 1.49 -8.44
CA GLY A 526 0.31 1.51 -7.13
C GLY A 526 0.36 2.90 -6.52
N ILE A 527 0.75 2.97 -5.25
CA ILE A 527 0.90 4.20 -4.47
C ILE A 527 2.33 4.35 -3.96
N SER A 528 2.87 5.56 -3.87
CA SER A 528 4.20 5.79 -3.30
C SER A 528 4.17 5.76 -1.77
N HIS A 529 5.33 5.58 -1.13
CA HIS A 529 5.41 5.69 0.33
C HIS A 529 4.96 7.06 0.87
N SER A 530 5.18 8.13 0.10
CA SER A 530 4.71 9.48 0.47
C SER A 530 3.18 9.56 0.50
N GLU A 531 2.52 8.90 -0.46
CA GLU A 531 1.05 8.76 -0.49
C GLU A 531 0.56 7.90 0.69
N VAL A 532 1.27 6.81 1.03
CA VAL A 532 0.98 6.00 2.23
C VAL A 532 1.06 6.83 3.51
N CYS A 533 2.07 7.70 3.65
CA CYS A 533 2.19 8.62 4.77
C CYS A 533 1.01 9.61 4.84
N ALA A 534 0.60 10.17 3.70
CA ALA A 534 -0.58 11.05 3.64
C ALA A 534 -1.87 10.31 4.06
N ILE A 535 -2.06 9.07 3.58
CA ILE A 535 -3.16 8.19 3.94
C ILE A 535 -3.18 7.91 5.46
N ARG A 536 -2.02 7.63 6.05
CA ARG A 536 -1.92 7.40 7.49
C ARG A 536 -2.27 8.65 8.31
N ASN A 537 -1.74 9.81 7.92
CA ASN A 537 -2.03 11.08 8.58
C ASN A 537 -3.53 11.42 8.50
N TYR A 538 -4.19 11.05 7.42
CA TYR A 538 -5.65 11.15 7.31
C TYR A 538 -6.34 10.29 8.39
N TYR A 539 -5.98 9.01 8.51
CA TYR A 539 -6.59 8.10 9.50
C TYR A 539 -6.24 8.43 10.95
N SER A 540 -5.11 9.10 11.21
CA SER A 540 -4.78 9.56 12.56
C SER A 540 -5.60 10.78 12.99
N ASN A 541 -5.99 11.63 12.03
CA ASN A 541 -6.54 12.96 12.32
C ASN A 541 -8.07 13.07 12.13
N LYS A 542 -8.71 12.23 11.29
CA LYS A 542 -10.13 12.39 10.90
C LYS A 542 -10.86 11.05 10.62
N LEU A 543 -12.19 11.15 10.55
CA LEU A 543 -13.22 10.11 10.33
C LEU A 543 -12.75 8.89 9.51
N LYS A 544 -12.82 7.70 10.10
CA LYS A 544 -12.43 6.40 9.51
C LYS A 544 -13.44 5.85 8.48
N GLN A 545 -13.99 6.69 7.61
CA GLN A 545 -15.12 6.31 6.73
C GLN A 545 -14.74 6.05 5.26
N VAL A 546 -13.49 6.35 4.87
CA VAL A 546 -13.00 6.10 3.51
C VAL A 546 -12.11 4.86 3.52
N PHE A 547 -12.29 3.98 2.52
CA PHE A 547 -11.37 2.89 2.21
C PHE A 547 -10.37 3.33 1.14
N ILE A 548 -9.12 2.89 1.25
CA ILE A 548 -8.09 3.27 0.29
C ILE A 548 -7.31 2.02 -0.14
N GLY A 549 -7.41 1.67 -1.41
CA GLY A 549 -6.76 0.51 -1.98
C GLY A 549 -5.81 0.86 -3.11
N SER A 550 -4.81 0.01 -3.32
CA SER A 550 -3.91 0.11 -4.48
C SER A 550 -3.47 -1.26 -4.96
N THR A 551 -2.89 -1.34 -6.15
CA THR A 551 -2.30 -2.60 -6.62
C THR A 551 -1.04 -2.97 -5.85
N GLN A 552 -0.21 -1.99 -5.48
CA GLN A 552 1.01 -2.18 -4.70
C GLN A 552 1.52 -0.86 -4.11
N ILE A 553 2.57 -0.95 -3.30
CA ILE A 553 3.35 0.21 -2.85
C ILE A 553 4.62 0.31 -3.69
N LEU A 554 4.93 1.51 -4.16
CA LEU A 554 6.00 1.82 -5.07
C LEU A 554 7.13 2.56 -4.35
N SER A 555 8.33 2.04 -4.54
CA SER A 555 9.55 2.83 -4.48
C SER A 555 9.75 3.64 -5.77
N PRO A 556 10.55 4.72 -5.73
CA PRO A 556 10.87 5.49 -6.94
C PRO A 556 11.51 4.63 -8.03
N SER A 557 12.38 3.69 -7.65
CA SER A 557 13.02 2.75 -8.59
C SER A 557 12.00 1.82 -9.26
N GLN A 558 11.09 1.23 -8.49
CA GLN A 558 10.00 0.40 -9.03
C GLN A 558 9.08 1.19 -9.96
N TYR A 559 8.81 2.46 -9.65
CA TYR A 559 8.03 3.31 -10.55
C TYR A 559 8.75 3.57 -11.88
N LEU A 560 10.06 3.84 -11.86
CA LEU A 560 10.85 3.92 -13.09
C LEU A 560 10.83 2.61 -13.88
N ASP A 561 10.93 1.46 -13.22
CA ASP A 561 10.86 0.15 -13.88
C ASP A 561 9.50 -0.11 -14.54
N GLN A 562 8.40 0.32 -13.92
CA GLN A 562 7.09 0.29 -14.55
C GLN A 562 7.02 1.18 -15.80
N LEU A 563 7.57 2.40 -15.73
CA LEU A 563 7.62 3.27 -16.91
C LEU A 563 8.47 2.65 -18.03
N ARG A 564 9.58 1.98 -17.68
CA ARG A 564 10.39 1.22 -18.65
C ARG A 564 9.61 0.09 -19.30
N SER A 565 8.83 -0.67 -18.53
CA SER A 565 8.04 -1.77 -19.09
C SER A 565 6.92 -1.24 -20.00
N LEU A 566 6.26 -0.15 -19.61
CA LEU A 566 5.22 0.50 -20.42
C LEU A 566 5.75 1.04 -21.75
N SER A 567 7.02 1.46 -21.81
CA SER A 567 7.62 1.93 -23.07
C SER A 567 7.78 0.84 -24.14
N GLN A 568 7.69 -0.44 -23.75
CA GLN A 568 7.84 -1.59 -24.65
C GLN A 568 6.51 -2.07 -25.24
N LEU A 569 5.39 -1.59 -24.69
CA LEU A 569 4.03 -1.76 -25.21
C LEU A 569 3.73 -0.66 -26.23
#